data_AF-A0A4Q4DCN8-F1
#
_entry.id   AF-A0A4Q4DCN8-F1
#
_cell.length_a   1.000
_cell.length_b   1.000
_cell.length_c   1.000
_cell.angle_alpha   90.00
_cell.angle_beta   90.00
_cell.angle_gamma   90.00
#
_symmetry.space_group_name_H-M   'P 1'
#
loop_
_entity.id
_entity.type
_entity.pdbx_description
1 polymer ?
#
loop_
_entity_poly.entity_id
_entity_poly.type
_entity_poly.pdbx_seq_one_letter_code
_entity_poly.pdbx_strand_id
1 'polypeptide(L)'
;MFFSVSTSLDGFIAPESSEDLMGRQWMELRQRIFPQRFFRENLKLGEGGEEGRDNDIVREMFERTGASVMGKRMFDAGEQMWPEEAPFHRPVFVVTHKKRDPGSGRAGPSSISSTTAART
;
A
#
# COMPACT_ATOMS: atom_id res chain seq x y z
N MET A 1 -0.15 13.55 -10.55
CA MET A 1 0.14 12.13 -10.27
C MET A 1 1.55 12.05 -9.69
N PHE A 2 1.78 11.29 -8.64
CA PHE A 2 3.10 11.09 -8.03
C PHE A 2 3.28 9.62 -7.64
N PHE A 3 4.53 9.20 -7.44
CA PHE A 3 4.88 7.88 -6.93
C PHE A 3 5.68 8.04 -5.64
N SER A 4 5.38 7.19 -4.65
CA SER A 4 6.12 7.12 -3.39
C SER A 4 6.34 5.64 -3.07
N VAL A 5 7.58 5.20 -3.06
CA VAL A 5 7.95 3.77 -2.91
C VAL A 5 9.30 3.67 -2.19
N SER A 6 9.47 2.63 -1.37
CA SER A 6 10.77 2.21 -0.87
C SER A 6 11.39 1.23 -1.86
N THR A 7 12.64 1.46 -2.24
CA THR A 7 13.41 0.53 -3.08
C THR A 7 14.74 0.20 -2.41
N SER A 8 15.20 -1.03 -2.59
CA SER A 8 16.56 -1.42 -2.23
C SER A 8 17.58 -0.76 -3.17
N LEU A 9 18.85 -0.77 -2.78
CA LEU A 9 19.92 -0.14 -3.56
C LEU A 9 20.11 -0.79 -4.95
N ASP A 10 19.81 -2.07 -5.05
CA ASP A 10 19.84 -2.89 -6.28
C ASP A 10 18.51 -2.85 -7.06
N GLY A 11 17.55 -2.01 -6.66
CA GLY A 11 16.37 -1.68 -7.46
C GLY A 11 15.14 -2.57 -7.26
N PHE A 12 15.09 -3.36 -6.18
CA PHE A 12 13.92 -4.17 -5.84
C PHE A 12 12.96 -3.38 -4.94
N ILE A 13 11.66 -3.60 -5.13
CA ILE A 13 10.58 -2.95 -4.36
C ILE A 13 9.71 -3.95 -3.58
N ALA A 14 9.94 -5.24 -3.77
CA ALA A 14 9.21 -6.34 -3.15
C ALA A 14 10.03 -7.64 -3.34
N PRO A 15 9.81 -8.66 -2.49
CA PRO A 15 10.33 -10.00 -2.75
C PRO A 15 9.68 -10.63 -3.99
N GLU A 16 10.29 -11.69 -4.53
CA GLU A 16 9.80 -12.40 -5.71
C GLU A 16 8.46 -13.13 -5.43
N SER A 17 8.38 -13.80 -4.28
CA SER A 17 7.18 -14.51 -3.82
C SER A 17 6.39 -13.70 -2.79
N SER A 18 5.06 -13.87 -2.80
CA SER A 18 4.19 -13.32 -1.75
C SER A 18 4.41 -14.00 -0.39
N GLU A 19 4.93 -15.23 -0.38
CA GLU A 19 5.23 -15.97 0.86
C GLU A 19 6.38 -15.33 1.65
N ASP A 20 7.25 -14.60 0.95
CA ASP A 20 8.38 -13.88 1.55
C ASP A 20 8.00 -12.46 2.02
N LEU A 21 6.73 -12.06 1.86
CA LEU A 21 6.22 -10.85 2.51
C LEU A 21 6.27 -11.06 4.02
N MET A 22 6.87 -10.11 4.73
CA MET A 22 7.30 -10.22 6.15
C MET A 22 8.63 -10.95 6.37
N GLY A 23 9.26 -11.45 5.32
CA GLY A 23 10.64 -11.93 5.37
C GLY A 23 11.64 -10.82 5.72
N ARG A 24 12.86 -11.20 6.11
CA ARG A 24 13.89 -10.27 6.62
C ARG A 24 14.14 -9.08 5.69
N GLN A 25 14.39 -9.34 4.40
CA GLN A 25 14.69 -8.29 3.42
C GLN A 25 13.52 -7.31 3.23
N TRP A 26 12.29 -7.81 3.26
CA TRP A 26 11.10 -6.96 3.20
C TRP A 26 10.97 -6.06 4.42
N MET A 27 11.24 -6.61 5.60
CA MET A 27 11.21 -5.83 6.84
C MET A 27 12.33 -4.80 6.88
N GLU A 28 13.53 -5.13 6.41
CA GLU A 28 14.64 -4.18 6.26
C GLU A 28 14.30 -3.05 5.28
N LEU A 29 13.67 -3.37 4.14
CA LEU A 29 13.22 -2.37 3.17
C LEU A 29 12.18 -1.41 3.75
N ARG A 30 11.32 -1.90 4.66
CA ARG A 30 10.23 -1.14 5.27
C ARG A 30 10.55 -0.62 6.67
N GLN A 31 11.74 -0.85 7.20
CA GLN A 31 12.07 -0.55 8.60
C GLN A 31 11.88 0.93 8.95
N ARG A 32 12.08 1.84 7.98
CA ARG A 32 11.97 3.28 8.17
C ARG A 32 10.54 3.78 8.38
N ILE A 33 9.54 3.10 7.82
CA ILE A 33 8.14 3.55 7.93
C ILE A 33 7.46 3.07 9.21
N PHE A 34 7.84 1.92 9.75
CA PHE A 34 7.22 1.33 10.93
C PHE A 34 7.29 2.14 12.24
N PRO A 35 8.38 2.89 12.55
CA PRO A 35 8.45 3.66 13.77
C PRO A 35 7.68 5.00 13.70
N GLN A 36 7.24 5.45 12.51
CA GLN A 36 6.61 6.75 12.36
C GLN A 36 5.24 6.80 13.04
N ARG A 37 5.02 7.76 13.94
CA ARG A 37 3.80 7.87 14.76
C ARG A 37 2.54 7.85 13.91
N PHE A 38 2.48 8.70 12.89
CA PHE A 38 1.34 8.79 11.97
C PHE A 38 1.04 7.43 11.32
N PHE A 39 2.07 6.72 10.86
CA PHE A 39 1.88 5.41 10.23
C PHE A 39 1.31 4.38 11.22
N ARG A 40 1.82 4.37 12.45
CA ARG A 40 1.40 3.43 13.50
C ARG A 40 -0.05 3.67 13.93
N GLU A 41 -0.41 4.93 14.16
CA GLU A 41 -1.77 5.32 14.52
C GLU A 41 -2.75 5.08 13.36
N ASN A 42 -2.40 5.49 12.13
CA ASN A 42 -3.23 5.32 10.95
C ASN A 42 -3.48 3.84 10.61
N LEU A 43 -2.49 2.95 10.83
CA LEU A 43 -2.63 1.51 10.62
C LEU A 43 -3.14 0.73 11.84
N LYS A 44 -3.44 1.39 12.96
CA LYS A 44 -3.82 0.75 14.23
C LYS A 44 -2.76 -0.27 14.71
N LEU A 45 -1.47 0.00 14.47
CA LEU A 45 -0.34 -0.83 14.91
C LEU A 45 0.12 -0.53 16.35
N GLY A 46 -0.44 0.53 16.95
CA GLY A 46 -0.16 0.95 18.33
C GLY A 46 0.04 2.46 18.43
N GLU A 47 0.08 2.95 19.66
CA GLU A 47 0.32 4.37 19.95
C GLU A 47 1.82 4.71 19.96
N GLY A 48 2.10 6.02 19.90
CA GLY A 48 3.46 6.57 19.93
C GLY A 48 4.25 6.30 18.65
N GLY A 49 5.52 6.70 18.66
CA GLY A 49 6.43 6.60 17.52
C GLY A 49 7.28 7.84 17.36
N GLU A 50 8.06 7.86 16.28
CA GLU A 50 8.87 9.01 15.89
C GLU A 50 7.97 10.10 15.28
N GLU A 51 8.24 11.36 15.64
CA GLU A 51 7.53 12.55 15.15
C GLU A 51 8.44 13.47 14.33
N GLY A 52 9.56 12.93 13.83
CA GLY A 52 10.54 13.68 13.06
C GLY A 52 10.12 13.92 11.61
N ARG A 53 11.10 14.33 10.78
CA ARG A 53 10.88 14.65 9.37
C ARG A 53 10.25 13.51 8.57
N ASP A 54 10.65 12.26 8.83
CA ASP A 54 10.10 11.08 8.15
C ASP A 54 8.60 10.92 8.44
N ASN A 55 8.18 11.18 9.68
CA ASN A 55 6.77 11.18 10.08
C ASN A 55 5.97 12.25 9.34
N ASP A 56 6.51 13.46 9.20
CA ASP A 56 5.88 14.53 8.43
C ASP A 56 5.72 14.16 6.95
N ILE A 57 6.73 13.52 6.34
CA ILE A 57 6.68 13.05 4.95
C ILE A 57 5.56 12.04 4.78
N VAL A 58 5.45 11.06 5.69
CA VAL A 58 4.38 10.06 5.64
C VAL A 58 3.01 10.75 5.77
N ARG A 59 2.82 11.62 6.77
CA ARG A 59 1.55 12.34 6.96
C ARG A 59 1.16 13.13 5.71
N GLU A 60 2.06 13.97 5.18
CA GLU A 60 1.81 14.80 4.00
C GLU A 60 1.42 13.94 2.79
N MET A 61 2.11 12.79 2.61
CA MET A 61 1.83 11.86 1.53
C MET A 61 0.41 11.29 1.61
N PHE A 62 -0.04 10.90 2.81
CA PHE A 62 -1.41 10.40 3.01
C PHE A 62 -2.45 11.51 2.82
N GLU A 63 -2.26 12.69 3.43
CA GLU A 63 -3.23 13.80 3.39
C GLU A 63 -3.47 14.31 1.96
N ARG A 64 -2.41 14.43 1.15
CA ARG A 64 -2.50 14.91 -0.24
C ARG A 64 -3.03 13.86 -1.22
N THR A 65 -3.14 12.59 -0.81
CA THR A 65 -3.57 11.50 -1.72
C THR A 65 -5.08 11.53 -1.92
N GLY A 66 -5.53 12.02 -3.08
CA GLY A 66 -6.94 12.03 -3.47
C GLY A 66 -7.52 10.64 -3.81
N ALA A 67 -6.71 9.80 -4.44
CA ALA A 67 -7.03 8.42 -4.80
C ALA A 67 -5.72 7.62 -4.99
N SER A 68 -5.80 6.31 -4.80
CA SER A 68 -4.67 5.40 -4.99
C SER A 68 -4.88 4.49 -6.20
N VAL A 69 -3.83 4.20 -6.95
CA VAL A 69 -3.83 3.22 -8.04
C VAL A 69 -2.81 2.14 -7.71
N MET A 70 -3.19 0.87 -7.81
CA MET A 70 -2.29 -0.26 -7.54
C MET A 70 -2.54 -1.45 -8.46
N GLY A 71 -1.54 -2.32 -8.60
CA GLY A 71 -1.69 -3.57 -9.33
C GLY A 71 -2.33 -4.67 -8.48
N LYS A 72 -2.89 -5.69 -9.14
CA LYS A 72 -3.54 -6.83 -8.49
C LYS A 72 -2.67 -7.52 -7.41
N ARG A 73 -1.38 -7.74 -7.68
CA ARG A 73 -0.47 -8.41 -6.73
C ARG A 73 -0.35 -7.65 -5.41
N MET A 74 -0.26 -6.32 -5.46
CA MET A 74 -0.22 -5.48 -4.27
C MET A 74 -1.55 -5.53 -3.51
N PHE A 75 -2.66 -5.52 -4.25
CA PHE A 75 -3.99 -5.64 -3.65
C PHE A 75 -4.20 -6.98 -2.94
N ASP A 76 -3.86 -8.10 -3.59
CA ASP A 76 -4.05 -9.44 -3.02
C ASP A 76 -3.21 -9.64 -1.74
N ALA A 77 -1.95 -9.20 -1.77
CA ALA A 77 -1.07 -9.22 -0.60
C ALA A 77 -1.60 -8.32 0.52
N GLY A 78 -2.11 -7.14 0.16
CA GLY A 78 -2.72 -6.21 1.09
C GLY A 78 -3.98 -6.73 1.75
N GLU A 79 -4.89 -7.35 0.99
CA GLU A 79 -6.15 -7.90 1.49
C GLU A 79 -5.96 -8.92 2.62
N GLN A 80 -4.81 -9.61 2.62
CA GLN A 80 -4.43 -10.56 3.68
C GLN A 80 -3.84 -9.87 4.92
N MET A 81 -3.16 -8.74 4.75
CA MET A 81 -2.30 -8.12 5.77
C MET A 81 -2.88 -6.83 6.36
N TRP A 82 -3.80 -6.16 5.67
CA TRP A 82 -4.41 -4.94 6.16
C TRP A 82 -5.35 -5.23 7.33
N PRO A 83 -5.51 -4.26 8.25
CA PRO A 83 -6.61 -4.28 9.21
C PRO A 83 -7.97 -4.44 8.52
N GLU A 84 -9.02 -4.74 9.30
CA GLU A 84 -10.40 -4.85 8.77
C GLU A 84 -10.80 -3.65 7.91
N GLU A 85 -10.40 -2.47 8.35
CA GLU A 85 -10.47 -1.25 7.57
C GLU A 85 -9.11 -1.00 6.89
N ALA A 86 -9.07 -1.04 5.56
CA ALA A 86 -7.83 -0.77 4.83
C ALA A 86 -7.40 0.71 4.96
N PRO A 87 -6.08 0.97 4.95
CA PRO A 87 -5.55 2.27 5.38
C PRO A 87 -5.54 3.35 4.31
N PHE A 88 -6.42 3.26 3.31
CA PHE A 88 -6.46 4.21 2.21
C PHE A 88 -7.43 5.37 2.48
N HIS A 89 -8.55 5.10 3.17
CA HIS A 89 -9.63 6.05 3.49
C HIS A 89 -10.06 6.96 2.31
N ARG A 90 -9.79 6.51 1.08
CA ARG A 90 -9.92 7.21 -0.20
C ARG A 90 -10.13 6.17 -1.30
N PRO A 91 -10.65 6.54 -2.49
CA PRO A 91 -10.84 5.59 -3.58
C PRO A 91 -9.54 4.88 -3.98
N VAL A 92 -9.62 3.56 -4.13
CA VAL A 92 -8.53 2.70 -4.62
C VAL A 92 -8.94 2.10 -5.97
N PHE A 93 -8.08 2.24 -6.97
CA PHE A 93 -8.24 1.64 -8.29
C PHE A 93 -7.25 0.49 -8.46
N VAL A 94 -7.77 -0.72 -8.64
CA VAL A 94 -6.95 -1.91 -8.85
C VAL A 94 -6.89 -2.24 -10.34
N VAL A 95 -5.69 -2.18 -10.91
CA VAL A 95 -5.45 -2.53 -12.31
C VAL A 95 -5.27 -4.04 -12.42
N THR A 96 -6.22 -4.70 -13.10
CA THR A 96 -6.26 -6.15 -13.24
C THR A 96 -7.08 -6.56 -14.48
N HIS A 97 -6.75 -7.72 -15.05
CA HIS A 97 -7.56 -8.34 -16.11
C HIS A 97 -8.76 -9.12 -15.56
N LYS A 98 -8.77 -9.46 -14.26
CA LYS A 98 -9.85 -10.22 -13.62
C LYS A 98 -11.00 -9.29 -13.23
N LYS A 99 -12.22 -9.59 -13.68
CA LYS A 99 -13.43 -8.94 -13.20
C LYS A 99 -13.71 -9.38 -11.75
N ARG A 100 -14.16 -8.45 -10.91
CA ARG A 100 -14.58 -8.69 -9.52
C ARG A 100 -15.71 -7.71 -9.19
N ASP A 101 -16.63 -8.14 -8.34
CA ASP A 101 -17.77 -7.31 -7.95
C ASP A 101 -17.31 -6.10 -7.13
N PRO A 102 -17.80 -4.89 -7.45
CA PRO A 102 -17.44 -3.67 -6.73
C PRO A 102 -17.79 -3.79 -5.24
N GLY A 103 -16.85 -3.47 -4.36
CA GLY A 103 -17.11 -3.37 -2.90
C GLY A 103 -16.94 -4.65 -2.08
N SER A 104 -16.40 -5.73 -2.66
CA SER A 104 -16.00 -6.91 -1.86
C SER A 104 -14.58 -6.72 -1.29
N GLY A 105 -14.41 -6.83 0.04
CA GLY A 105 -13.09 -6.88 0.71
C GLY A 105 -12.77 -5.70 1.65
N ARG A 106 -11.62 -5.78 2.34
CA ARG A 106 -11.18 -4.79 3.36
C ARG A 106 -10.93 -3.38 2.82
N ALA A 107 -10.75 -3.24 1.51
CA ALA A 107 -10.40 -1.99 0.84
C ALA A 107 -11.58 -1.04 0.53
N GLY A 108 -12.80 -1.38 0.98
CA GLY A 108 -13.98 -0.56 0.70
C GLY A 108 -14.37 -0.55 -0.79
N PRO A 109 -15.09 0.48 -1.29
CA PRO A 109 -15.51 0.57 -2.68
C PRO A 109 -14.31 0.82 -3.61
N SER A 110 -13.54 -0.23 -3.86
CA SER A 110 -12.48 -0.24 -4.86
C SER A 110 -13.10 -0.34 -6.25
N SER A 111 -12.89 0.67 -7.08
CA SER A 111 -13.30 0.63 -8.48
C SER A 111 -12.26 -0.17 -9.26
N ILE A 112 -12.61 -1.40 -9.63
CA ILE A 112 -11.73 -2.28 -10.38
C ILE A 112 -11.90 -1.95 -11.86
N SER A 113 -10.96 -1.20 -12.42
CA SER A 113 -10.94 -0.89 -13.85
C SER A 113 -10.09 -1.93 -14.59
N SER A 114 -10.74 -2.83 -15.34
CA SER A 114 -10.06 -3.66 -16.32
C SER A 114 -9.72 -2.81 -17.54
N THR A 115 -8.47 -2.37 -17.64
CA THR A 115 -7.96 -1.85 -18.91
C THR A 115 -7.30 -3.02 -19.63
N THR A 116 -8.04 -3.64 -20.55
CA THR A 116 -7.40 -4.45 -21.59
C THR A 116 -6.56 -3.49 -22.41
N ALA A 117 -5.24 -3.54 -22.27
CA ALA A 117 -4.36 -2.89 -23.22
C ALA A 117 -4.66 -3.51 -24.59
N ALA A 118 -5.33 -2.76 -25.47
CA ALA A 118 -5.43 -3.11 -26.86
C ALA A 118 -4.01 -3.24 -27.39
N ARG A 119 -3.61 -4.47 -27.73
CA ARG A 119 -2.39 -4.71 -28.50
C ARG A 119 -2.54 -3.91 -29.80
N THR A 120 -1.63 -2.96 -30.02
CA THR A 120 -1.39 -2.38 -31.34
C THR A 120 -0.33 -3.23 -32.02
#